data_AF-A0A524GY74-F1
#
_entry.id   AF-A0A524GY74-F1
#
_cell.length_a   1.000
_cell.length_b   1.000
_cell.length_c   1.000
_cell.angle_alpha   90.00
_cell.angle_beta   90.00
_cell.angle_gamma   90.00
#
_symmetry.space_group_name_H-M   'P 1'
#
loop_
_entity.id
_entity.type
_entity.pdbx_description
1 polymer ?
#
loop_
_entity_poly.entity_id
_entity_poly.type
_entity_poly.pdbx_seq_one_letter_code
_entity_poly.pdbx_strand_id
1 'polypeptide(L)'
;MDVDLHLLVTMAAYAVAGICIGIGAIGAAIGEGYTASQATLATGRRPELSGEIFKTMLVGQAISESSSIFTLVVSLVLLFTKHSAVSTVSIVAPLAAGLCMGFGALGSGIGAGYPAAAACTGIARQPAMAGRLNTNMIIGAAVCQTPSTFALVISFILLYSNFSGRPASPTWAAILGAGLATGLAAIGPGLGSGLVAQAGCEGTARNPEQAKAATNTMLLGQAIAQTTAIYGLLVSFILIFKSFPASDLLAPTVGLLSAGICVGIGAIGPGIGVAMAARSAVAWIPRNPTITNDLIRTMLIGAAVAESTGIYALVISLVLIFVV
;
A
#
# COMPACT_ATOMS: atom_id res chain seq x y z
N MET A 1 -33.53 10.87 22.70
CA MET A 1 -32.84 11.74 21.73
C MET A 1 -32.85 10.99 20.42
N ASP A 2 -33.78 11.32 19.53
CA ASP A 2 -33.74 10.82 18.16
C ASP A 2 -32.63 11.58 17.43
N VAL A 3 -31.49 10.91 17.24
CA VAL A 3 -30.35 11.53 16.57
C VAL A 3 -30.64 11.56 15.07
N ASP A 4 -30.61 12.76 14.48
CA ASP A 4 -30.79 12.95 13.05
C ASP A 4 -29.73 12.13 12.26
N LEU A 5 -30.19 11.37 11.27
CA LEU A 5 -29.32 10.58 10.39
C LEU A 5 -28.31 11.48 9.68
N HIS A 6 -28.70 12.70 9.30
CA HIS A 6 -27.78 13.66 8.69
C HIS A 6 -26.66 14.06 9.65
N LEU A 7 -26.98 14.23 10.94
CA LEU A 7 -26.00 14.53 11.98
C LEU A 7 -25.03 13.35 12.16
N LEU A 8 -25.53 12.11 12.22
CA LEU A 8 -24.68 10.92 12.36
C LEU A 8 -23.71 10.72 11.19
N VAL A 9 -24.18 10.91 9.95
CA VAL A 9 -23.33 10.83 8.76
C VAL A 9 -22.24 11.91 8.81
N THR A 10 -22.61 13.14 9.18
CA THR A 10 -21.65 14.26 9.30
C THR A 10 -20.61 14.00 10.39
N MET A 11 -21.04 13.49 11.56
CA MET A 11 -20.14 13.12 12.65
C MET A 11 -19.16 12.02 12.23
N ALA A 12 -19.64 10.99 11.54
CA ALA A 12 -18.80 9.90 11.04
C ALA A 12 -17.76 10.42 10.03
N ALA A 13 -18.18 11.28 9.09
CA ALA A 13 -17.29 11.90 8.11
C ALA A 13 -16.21 12.77 8.77
N TYR A 14 -16.54 13.57 9.78
CA TYR A 14 -15.56 14.41 10.48
C TYR A 14 -14.57 13.57 11.29
N ALA A 15 -15.07 12.57 12.02
CA ALA A 15 -14.21 11.69 12.80
C ALA A 15 -13.23 10.92 11.91
N VAL A 16 -13.72 10.35 10.81
CA VAL A 16 -12.85 9.56 9.91
C VAL A 16 -11.95 10.44 9.05
N ALA A 17 -12.34 11.68 8.71
CA ALA A 17 -11.45 12.60 8.00
C ALA A 17 -10.17 12.87 8.80
N GLY A 18 -10.28 13.06 10.12
CA GLY A 18 -9.13 13.21 11.01
C GLY A 18 -8.27 11.95 11.09
N ILE A 19 -8.91 10.77 11.23
CA ILE A 19 -8.20 9.48 11.25
C ILE A 19 -7.48 9.20 9.93
N CYS A 20 -8.12 9.51 8.80
CA CYS A 20 -7.59 9.26 7.45
C CYS A 20 -6.26 9.99 7.22
N ILE A 21 -6.24 11.32 7.44
CA ILE A 21 -4.99 12.10 7.30
C ILE A 21 -3.99 11.76 8.41
N GLY A 22 -4.46 11.53 9.63
CA GLY A 22 -3.61 11.18 10.77
C GLY A 22 -2.80 9.91 10.52
N ILE A 23 -3.44 8.84 10.04
CA ILE A 23 -2.75 7.59 9.70
C ILE A 23 -1.90 7.77 8.43
N GLY A 24 -2.43 8.45 7.42
CA GLY A 24 -1.74 8.66 6.13
C GLY A 24 -0.41 9.40 6.25
N ALA A 25 -0.38 10.45 7.07
CA ALA A 25 0.81 11.28 7.25
C ALA A 25 1.99 10.53 7.89
N ILE A 26 1.72 9.49 8.69
CA ILE A 26 2.76 8.69 9.36
C ILE A 26 3.69 8.06 8.32
N GLY A 27 3.11 7.48 7.26
CA GLY A 27 3.87 6.71 6.29
C GLY A 27 4.88 7.58 5.53
N ALA A 28 4.40 8.69 4.96
CA ALA A 28 5.26 9.61 4.22
C ALA A 28 6.32 10.24 5.14
N ALA A 29 5.95 10.72 6.34
CA ALA A 29 6.90 11.35 7.25
C ALA A 29 8.07 10.42 7.62
N ILE A 30 7.80 9.13 7.86
CA ILE A 30 8.84 8.13 8.14
C ILE A 30 9.72 7.91 6.90
N GLY A 31 9.12 7.72 5.71
CA GLY A 31 9.85 7.51 4.46
C GLY A 31 10.74 8.71 4.07
N GLU A 32 10.21 9.91 4.19
CA GLU A 32 10.91 11.16 3.92
C GLU A 32 12.02 11.44 4.92
N GLY A 33 11.75 11.23 6.21
CA GLY A 33 12.75 11.38 7.27
C GLY A 33 13.92 10.39 7.10
N TYR A 34 13.61 9.14 6.73
CA TYR A 34 14.65 8.15 6.41
C TYR A 34 15.48 8.57 5.18
N THR A 35 14.82 9.09 4.14
CA THR A 35 15.49 9.63 2.94
C THR A 35 16.42 10.78 3.30
N ALA A 36 15.94 11.76 4.07
CA ALA A 36 16.73 12.91 4.52
C ALA A 36 17.93 12.48 5.38
N SER A 37 17.75 11.49 6.26
CA SER A 37 18.83 10.93 7.08
C SER A 37 19.94 10.33 6.20
N GLN A 38 19.57 9.50 5.20
CA GLN A 38 20.55 8.90 4.30
C GLN A 38 21.19 9.93 3.34
N ALA A 39 20.44 10.94 2.90
CA ALA A 39 20.98 12.05 2.12
C ALA A 39 21.98 12.89 2.92
N THR A 40 21.73 13.10 4.22
CA THR A 40 22.66 13.80 5.12
C THR A 40 23.96 13.02 5.27
N LEU A 41 23.88 11.69 5.49
CA LEU A 41 25.06 10.83 5.55
C LEU A 41 25.84 10.81 4.22
N ALA A 42 25.12 10.76 3.09
CA ALA A 42 25.71 10.79 1.77
C ALA A 42 26.45 12.11 1.50
N THR A 43 25.82 13.23 1.85
CA THR A 43 26.40 14.59 1.71
C THR A 43 27.60 14.78 2.63
N GLY A 44 27.54 14.30 3.87
CA GLY A 44 28.68 14.35 4.80
C GLY A 44 29.90 13.56 4.31
N ARG A 45 29.70 12.50 3.53
CA ARG A 45 30.78 11.72 2.91
C ARG A 45 31.34 12.39 1.65
N ARG A 46 30.52 13.12 0.90
CA ARG A 46 30.89 13.82 -0.35
C ARG A 46 30.20 15.18 -0.47
N PRO A 47 30.71 16.22 0.20
CA PRO A 47 30.10 17.56 0.19
C PRO A 47 29.99 18.18 -1.20
N GLU A 48 30.92 17.83 -2.09
CA GLU A 48 30.96 18.28 -3.49
C GLU A 48 29.76 17.79 -4.33
N LEU A 49 29.07 16.73 -3.89
CA LEU A 49 27.86 16.20 -4.55
C LEU A 49 26.56 16.66 -3.88
N SER A 50 26.63 17.56 -2.90
CA SER A 50 25.49 18.03 -2.11
C SER A 50 24.29 18.44 -2.97
N GLY A 51 24.50 19.25 -4.01
CA GLY A 51 23.44 19.71 -4.89
C GLY A 51 22.74 18.58 -5.66
N GLU A 52 23.47 17.53 -6.06
CA GLU A 52 22.90 16.38 -6.77
C GLU A 52 22.15 15.43 -5.84
N ILE A 53 22.71 15.17 -4.66
CA ILE A 53 22.07 14.38 -3.60
C ILE A 53 20.79 15.09 -3.14
N PHE A 54 20.83 16.40 -2.95
CA PHE A 54 19.68 17.20 -2.54
C PHE A 54 18.54 17.13 -3.56
N LYS A 55 18.84 17.28 -4.86
CA LYS A 55 17.83 17.10 -5.93
C LYS A 55 17.21 15.71 -5.91
N THR A 56 18.02 14.67 -5.72
CA THR A 56 17.55 13.28 -5.69
C THR A 56 16.67 13.02 -4.46
N MET A 57 17.07 13.52 -3.30
CA MET A 57 16.29 13.47 -2.06
C MET A 57 14.91 14.09 -2.27
N LEU A 58 14.82 15.30 -2.84
CA LEU A 58 13.54 15.98 -3.07
C LEU A 58 12.62 15.21 -4.03
N VAL A 59 13.16 14.62 -5.10
CA VAL A 59 12.36 13.79 -6.02
C VAL A 59 11.80 12.57 -5.28
N GLY A 60 12.62 11.89 -4.48
CA GLY A 60 12.18 10.76 -3.67
C GLY A 60 11.12 11.11 -2.63
N GLN A 61 11.31 12.23 -1.92
CA GLN A 61 10.34 12.73 -0.95
C GLN A 61 9.02 13.11 -1.62
N ALA A 62 9.04 13.78 -2.77
CA ALA A 62 7.82 14.11 -3.51
C ALA A 62 7.01 12.85 -3.91
N ILE A 63 7.68 11.75 -4.27
CA ILE A 63 7.00 10.48 -4.55
C ILE A 63 6.42 9.88 -3.27
N SER A 64 7.18 9.90 -2.16
CA SER A 64 6.72 9.46 -0.84
C SER A 64 5.50 10.24 -0.34
N GLU A 65 5.48 11.56 -0.55
CA GLU A 65 4.41 12.47 -0.15
C GLU A 65 3.09 12.21 -0.88
N SER A 66 3.14 11.62 -2.07
CA SER A 66 1.94 11.38 -2.89
C SER A 66 0.86 10.56 -2.15
N SER A 67 1.26 9.60 -1.29
CA SER A 67 0.31 8.83 -0.48
C SER A 67 -0.38 9.67 0.59
N SER A 68 0.32 10.65 1.18
CA SER A 68 -0.26 11.63 2.12
C SER A 68 -1.17 12.63 1.41
N ILE A 69 -0.84 13.02 0.18
CA ILE A 69 -1.73 13.87 -0.62
C ILE A 69 -3.04 13.11 -0.91
N PHE A 70 -2.98 11.82 -1.20
CA PHE A 70 -4.20 11.01 -1.41
C PHE A 70 -5.09 10.98 -0.15
N THR A 71 -4.53 10.79 1.05
CA THR A 71 -5.32 10.87 2.30
C THR A 71 -5.83 12.27 2.56
N LEU A 72 -5.03 13.31 2.30
CA LEU A 72 -5.47 14.70 2.43
C LEU A 72 -6.67 14.98 1.52
N VAL A 73 -6.61 14.58 0.25
CA VAL A 73 -7.70 14.75 -0.71
C VAL A 73 -8.96 14.03 -0.22
N VAL A 74 -8.85 12.77 0.22
CA VAL A 74 -10.01 12.03 0.76
C VAL A 74 -10.56 12.70 2.02
N SER A 75 -9.71 13.15 2.95
CA SER A 75 -10.14 13.91 4.13
C SER A 75 -10.85 15.21 3.77
N LEU A 76 -10.36 15.97 2.79
CA LEU A 76 -11.03 17.19 2.33
C LEU A 76 -12.39 16.88 1.69
N VAL A 77 -12.47 15.82 0.88
CA VAL A 77 -13.75 15.36 0.31
C VAL A 77 -14.74 14.98 1.43
N LEU A 78 -14.29 14.25 2.46
CA LEU A 78 -15.11 13.90 3.62
C LEU A 78 -15.58 15.13 4.43
N LEU A 79 -14.77 16.18 4.53
CA LEU A 79 -15.12 17.39 5.29
C LEU A 79 -16.06 18.32 4.53
N PHE A 80 -15.86 18.47 3.21
CA PHE A 80 -16.51 19.52 2.42
C PHE A 80 -17.62 19.02 1.49
N THR A 81 -17.81 17.71 1.37
CA THR A 81 -18.90 17.14 0.55
C THR A 81 -20.15 16.91 1.39
N LYS A 82 -21.33 17.22 0.81
CA LYS A 82 -22.61 16.85 1.41
C LYS A 82 -22.88 15.37 1.16
N HIS A 83 -22.91 14.59 2.23
CA HIS A 83 -23.12 13.15 2.16
C HIS A 83 -24.62 12.83 2.19
N SER A 84 -25.06 11.94 1.31
CA SER A 84 -26.47 11.57 1.23
C SER A 84 -26.90 10.73 2.45
N ALA A 85 -27.81 11.28 3.27
CA ALA A 85 -28.35 10.63 4.46
C ALA A 85 -29.67 9.89 4.16
N VAL A 86 -29.64 8.92 3.23
CA VAL A 86 -30.84 8.18 2.78
C VAL A 86 -31.08 6.91 3.60
N SER A 87 -30.02 6.29 4.12
CA SER A 87 -30.07 5.03 4.86
C SER A 87 -29.03 5.01 5.98
N THR A 88 -29.20 4.15 6.97
CA THR A 88 -28.21 3.90 8.03
C THR A 88 -26.87 3.43 7.48
N VAL A 89 -26.86 2.81 6.30
CA VAL A 89 -25.64 2.43 5.56
C VAL A 89 -24.80 3.64 5.17
N SER A 90 -25.43 4.80 4.94
CA SER A 90 -24.74 6.05 4.59
C SER A 90 -23.80 6.55 5.69
N ILE A 91 -23.98 6.12 6.94
CA ILE A 91 -23.07 6.45 8.05
C ILE A 91 -21.71 5.74 7.86
N VAL A 92 -21.76 4.51 7.37
CA VAL A 92 -20.59 3.61 7.33
C VAL A 92 -19.76 3.78 6.06
N ALA A 93 -20.36 4.23 4.95
CA ALA A 93 -19.61 4.45 3.70
C ALA A 93 -18.47 5.49 3.85
N PRO A 94 -18.67 6.68 4.44
CA PRO A 94 -17.58 7.62 4.73
C PRO A 94 -16.50 7.02 5.64
N LEU A 95 -16.94 6.30 6.69
CA LEU A 95 -16.04 5.63 7.64
C LEU A 95 -15.15 4.60 6.94
N ALA A 96 -15.75 3.75 6.12
CA ALA A 96 -15.03 2.73 5.35
C ALA A 96 -14.05 3.36 4.36
N ALA A 97 -14.46 4.43 3.66
CA ALA A 97 -13.63 5.13 2.70
C ALA A 97 -12.40 5.81 3.33
N GLY A 98 -12.59 6.52 4.45
CA GLY A 98 -11.50 7.20 5.15
C GLY A 98 -10.51 6.21 5.78
N LEU A 99 -10.99 5.12 6.38
CA LEU A 99 -10.13 4.06 6.92
C LEU A 99 -9.36 3.34 5.80
N CYS A 100 -10.01 3.06 4.67
CA CYS A 100 -9.38 2.43 3.50
C CYS A 100 -8.17 3.25 3.03
N MET A 101 -8.38 4.54 2.76
CA MET A 101 -7.31 5.41 2.28
C MET A 101 -6.23 5.64 3.36
N GLY A 102 -6.63 5.83 4.62
CA GLY A 102 -5.69 6.04 5.73
C GLY A 102 -4.69 4.90 5.86
N PHE A 103 -5.18 3.67 6.03
CA PHE A 103 -4.30 2.49 6.11
C PHE A 103 -3.57 2.22 4.80
N GLY A 104 -4.22 2.45 3.66
CA GLY A 104 -3.63 2.22 2.34
C GLY A 104 -2.44 3.12 2.01
N ALA A 105 -2.35 4.30 2.61
CA ALA A 105 -1.22 5.22 2.45
C ALA A 105 0.02 4.83 3.28
N LEU A 106 -0.17 4.09 4.38
CA LEU A 106 0.89 3.85 5.37
C LEU A 106 2.07 3.08 4.78
N GLY A 107 1.80 1.93 4.14
CA GLY A 107 2.85 1.08 3.57
C GLY A 107 3.64 1.76 2.46
N SER A 108 2.94 2.35 1.50
CA SER A 108 3.57 2.98 0.32
C SER A 108 4.38 4.21 0.68
N GLY A 109 3.90 5.04 1.63
CA GLY A 109 4.66 6.20 2.12
C GLY A 109 6.00 5.78 2.74
N ILE A 110 6.00 4.77 3.61
CA ILE A 110 7.26 4.25 4.19
C ILE A 110 8.13 3.63 3.09
N GLY A 111 7.53 2.80 2.24
CA GLY A 111 8.20 2.04 1.20
C GLY A 111 8.90 2.91 0.16
N ALA A 112 8.27 3.99 -0.28
CA ALA A 112 8.81 4.91 -1.29
C ALA A 112 10.07 5.66 -0.81
N GLY A 113 10.24 5.84 0.51
CA GLY A 113 11.46 6.44 1.08
C GLY A 113 12.70 5.57 0.96
N TYR A 114 12.57 4.24 0.99
CA TYR A 114 13.71 3.33 0.92
C TYR A 114 14.54 3.40 -0.38
N PRO A 115 13.96 3.36 -1.60
CA PRO A 115 14.72 3.53 -2.82
C PRO A 115 15.35 4.92 -2.93
N ALA A 116 14.68 5.97 -2.44
CA ALA A 116 15.24 7.33 -2.45
C ALA A 116 16.48 7.46 -1.57
N ALA A 117 16.42 6.90 -0.36
CA ALA A 117 17.57 6.76 0.53
C ALA A 117 18.75 6.01 -0.11
N ALA A 118 18.47 4.87 -0.78
CA ALA A 118 19.48 4.10 -1.48
C ALA A 118 20.05 4.83 -2.71
N ALA A 119 19.25 5.61 -3.42
CA ALA A 119 19.71 6.45 -4.52
C ALA A 119 20.68 7.53 -4.03
N CYS A 120 20.34 8.23 -2.94
CA CYS A 120 21.21 9.26 -2.34
C CYS A 120 22.59 8.69 -1.94
N THR A 121 22.60 7.56 -1.23
CA THR A 121 23.86 6.90 -0.84
C THR A 121 24.57 6.25 -2.02
N GLY A 122 23.82 5.81 -3.04
CA GLY A 122 24.32 5.29 -4.31
C GLY A 122 25.08 6.35 -5.11
N ILE A 123 24.56 7.58 -5.19
CA ILE A 123 25.21 8.71 -5.86
C ILE A 123 26.51 9.06 -5.17
N ALA A 124 26.52 9.13 -3.84
CA ALA A 124 27.75 9.36 -3.08
C ALA A 124 28.81 8.27 -3.30
N ARG A 125 28.41 7.04 -3.65
CA ARG A 125 29.35 5.97 -4.02
C ARG A 125 29.78 6.07 -5.47
N GLN A 126 28.83 6.28 -6.39
CA GLN A 126 29.04 6.24 -7.83
C GLN A 126 28.32 7.39 -8.55
N PRO A 127 28.93 8.60 -8.61
CA PRO A 127 28.26 9.81 -9.12
C PRO A 127 27.94 9.72 -10.60
N ALA A 128 28.80 9.05 -11.38
CA ALA A 128 28.60 8.82 -12.81
C ALA A 128 27.30 8.06 -13.14
N MET A 129 26.69 7.42 -12.14
CA MET A 129 25.48 6.61 -12.28
C MET A 129 24.21 7.31 -11.77
N ALA A 130 24.29 8.58 -11.38
CA ALA A 130 23.17 9.31 -10.78
C ALA A 130 21.88 9.27 -11.62
N GLY A 131 21.97 9.52 -12.94
CA GLY A 131 20.81 9.45 -13.82
C GLY A 131 20.14 8.06 -13.85
N ARG A 132 20.94 6.99 -13.85
CA ARG A 132 20.43 5.61 -13.79
C ARG A 132 19.85 5.26 -12.43
N LEU A 133 20.47 5.73 -11.34
CA LEU A 133 19.95 5.55 -9.98
C LEU A 133 18.61 6.26 -9.80
N ASN A 134 18.48 7.48 -10.32
CA ASN A 134 17.22 8.23 -10.28
C ASN A 134 16.13 7.53 -11.08
N THR A 135 16.48 6.99 -12.26
CA THR A 135 15.54 6.20 -13.06
C THR A 135 15.07 4.97 -12.29
N ASN A 136 15.99 4.21 -11.69
CA ASN A 136 15.65 2.99 -10.95
C ASN A 136 14.87 3.29 -9.66
N MET A 137 15.19 4.39 -8.98
CA MET A 137 14.43 4.92 -7.84
C MET A 137 13.00 5.24 -8.24
N ILE A 138 12.79 5.99 -9.33
CA ILE A 138 11.46 6.37 -9.81
C ILE A 138 10.65 5.13 -10.17
N ILE A 139 11.23 4.18 -10.91
CA ILE A 139 10.55 2.93 -11.28
C ILE A 139 10.16 2.14 -10.03
N GLY A 140 11.12 1.94 -9.12
CA GLY A 140 10.89 1.18 -7.90
C GLY A 140 9.83 1.83 -7.01
N ALA A 141 9.89 3.14 -6.81
CA ALA A 141 8.94 3.90 -6.00
C ALA A 141 7.55 3.99 -6.65
N ALA A 142 7.46 4.05 -7.98
CA ALA A 142 6.17 4.02 -8.70
C ALA A 142 5.41 2.72 -8.42
N VAL A 143 6.11 1.57 -8.41
CA VAL A 143 5.49 0.29 -8.04
C VAL A 143 5.11 0.28 -6.56
N CYS A 144 5.88 0.91 -5.67
CA CYS A 144 5.53 1.02 -4.24
C CYS A 144 4.20 1.76 -4.02
N GLN A 145 3.81 2.65 -4.93
CA GLN A 145 2.60 3.48 -4.78
C GLN A 145 1.30 2.80 -5.20
N THR A 146 1.36 1.70 -5.96
CA THR A 146 0.14 1.05 -6.48
C THR A 146 -0.85 0.61 -5.37
N PRO A 147 -0.43 0.12 -4.18
CA PRO A 147 -1.37 -0.25 -3.12
C PRO A 147 -2.16 0.95 -2.59
N SER A 148 -1.53 2.13 -2.50
CA SER A 148 -2.22 3.36 -2.11
C SER A 148 -3.18 3.84 -3.20
N THR A 149 -2.84 3.66 -4.47
CA THR A 149 -3.77 3.94 -5.57
C THR A 149 -4.99 3.00 -5.52
N PHE A 150 -4.81 1.72 -5.21
CA PHE A 150 -5.94 0.79 -5.01
C PHE A 150 -6.84 1.24 -3.87
N ALA A 151 -6.26 1.64 -2.74
CA ALA A 151 -7.02 2.17 -1.61
C ALA A 151 -7.76 3.48 -1.96
N LEU A 152 -7.14 4.37 -2.73
CA LEU A 152 -7.78 5.60 -3.21
C LEU A 152 -8.98 5.30 -4.10
N VAL A 153 -8.84 4.36 -5.05
CA VAL A 153 -9.93 3.96 -5.94
C VAL A 153 -11.07 3.34 -5.14
N ILE A 154 -10.80 2.43 -4.21
CA ILE A 154 -11.83 1.84 -3.34
C ILE A 154 -12.49 2.92 -2.45
N SER A 155 -11.71 3.85 -1.90
CA SER A 155 -12.23 4.96 -1.12
C SER A 155 -13.24 5.80 -1.91
N PHE A 156 -12.90 6.19 -3.15
CA PHE A 156 -13.83 6.92 -4.01
C PHE A 156 -15.04 6.10 -4.45
N ILE A 157 -14.86 4.81 -4.75
CA ILE A 157 -15.99 3.92 -5.05
C ILE A 157 -16.96 3.90 -3.85
N LEU A 158 -16.46 3.79 -2.63
CA LEU A 158 -17.29 3.80 -1.42
C LEU A 158 -18.00 5.14 -1.18
N LEU A 159 -17.33 6.27 -1.45
CA LEU A 159 -17.92 7.60 -1.29
C LEU A 159 -19.02 7.91 -2.32
N TYR A 160 -18.86 7.44 -3.55
CA TYR A 160 -19.74 7.81 -4.66
C TYR A 160 -20.73 6.71 -5.07
N SER A 161 -20.62 5.50 -4.51
CA SER A 161 -21.60 4.43 -4.74
C SER A 161 -22.90 4.67 -3.96
N ASN A 162 -24.03 4.46 -4.63
CA ASN A 162 -25.34 4.57 -4.00
C ASN A 162 -25.77 3.22 -3.38
N PHE A 163 -25.84 3.17 -2.04
CA PHE A 163 -26.27 1.98 -1.28
C PHE A 163 -27.72 2.04 -0.79
N SER A 164 -28.50 3.06 -1.16
CA SER A 164 -29.87 3.27 -0.64
C SER A 164 -30.84 2.13 -0.91
N GLY A 165 -30.69 1.41 -2.03
CA GLY A 165 -31.56 0.28 -2.40
C GLY A 165 -31.21 -1.05 -1.72
N ARG A 166 -30.22 -1.08 -0.80
CA ARG A 166 -29.74 -2.30 -0.15
C ARG A 166 -30.20 -2.36 1.31
N PRO A 167 -30.46 -3.56 1.85
CA PRO A 167 -30.84 -3.71 3.25
C PRO A 167 -29.71 -3.23 4.17
N ALA A 168 -30.04 -2.59 5.29
CA ALA A 168 -29.04 -2.06 6.22
C ALA A 168 -28.09 -3.16 6.74
N SER A 169 -28.67 -4.24 7.26
CA SER A 169 -27.97 -5.48 7.64
C SER A 169 -28.12 -6.51 6.52
N PRO A 170 -27.03 -7.08 5.98
CA PRO A 170 -25.62 -7.01 6.43
C PRO A 170 -24.76 -5.96 5.69
N THR A 171 -25.34 -5.11 4.84
CA THR A 171 -24.61 -4.23 3.90
C THR A 171 -23.60 -3.28 4.56
N TRP A 172 -23.93 -2.73 5.74
CA TRP A 172 -23.00 -1.83 6.45
C TRP A 172 -21.67 -2.53 6.76
N ALA A 173 -21.72 -3.81 7.14
CA ALA A 173 -20.56 -4.60 7.49
C ALA A 173 -19.74 -4.99 6.25
N ALA A 174 -20.43 -5.29 5.14
CA ALA A 174 -19.78 -5.52 3.86
C ALA A 174 -18.97 -4.29 3.39
N ILE A 175 -19.54 -3.09 3.51
CA ILE A 175 -18.88 -1.83 3.11
C ILE A 175 -17.67 -1.54 4.00
N LEU A 176 -17.82 -1.67 5.31
CA LEU A 176 -16.71 -1.47 6.23
C LEU A 176 -15.61 -2.52 6.01
N GLY A 177 -15.99 -3.79 5.85
CA GLY A 177 -15.09 -4.88 5.50
C GLY A 177 -14.35 -4.63 4.20
N ALA A 178 -15.04 -4.09 3.18
CA ALA A 178 -14.41 -3.73 1.91
C ALA A 178 -13.35 -2.64 2.08
N GLY A 179 -13.61 -1.60 2.87
CA GLY A 179 -12.62 -0.56 3.14
C GLY A 179 -11.38 -1.12 3.86
N LEU A 180 -11.61 -1.94 4.89
CA LEU A 180 -10.53 -2.56 5.68
C LEU A 180 -9.71 -3.58 4.88
N ALA A 181 -10.35 -4.35 3.98
CA ALA A 181 -9.68 -5.33 3.14
C ALA A 181 -8.56 -4.71 2.30
N THR A 182 -8.89 -3.71 1.45
CA THR A 182 -7.90 -3.04 0.61
C THR A 182 -6.95 -2.17 1.43
N GLY A 183 -7.46 -1.42 2.42
CA GLY A 183 -6.64 -0.49 3.20
C GLY A 183 -5.53 -1.19 3.98
N LEU A 184 -5.87 -2.24 4.72
CA LEU A 184 -4.87 -2.98 5.51
C LEU A 184 -3.98 -3.85 4.61
N ALA A 185 -4.52 -4.47 3.56
CA ALA A 185 -3.74 -5.31 2.64
C ALA A 185 -2.66 -4.51 1.89
N ALA A 186 -2.86 -3.20 1.70
CA ALA A 186 -1.91 -2.34 1.03
C ALA A 186 -0.63 -2.05 1.85
N ILE A 187 -0.65 -2.24 3.17
CA ILE A 187 0.47 -1.90 4.06
C ILE A 187 1.71 -2.75 3.73
N GLY A 188 1.53 -4.08 3.67
CA GLY A 188 2.63 -5.02 3.48
C GLY A 188 3.35 -4.85 2.14
N PRO A 189 2.63 -4.92 1.00
CA PRO A 189 3.19 -4.74 -0.34
C PRO A 189 3.78 -3.35 -0.58
N GLY A 190 3.19 -2.29 -0.03
CA GLY A 190 3.73 -0.94 -0.16
C GLY A 190 5.12 -0.83 0.50
N LEU A 191 5.24 -1.30 1.74
CA LEU A 191 6.51 -1.32 2.47
C LEU A 191 7.51 -2.28 1.84
N GLY A 192 7.06 -3.50 1.55
CA GLY A 192 7.87 -4.56 0.96
C GLY A 192 8.45 -4.19 -0.39
N SER A 193 7.63 -3.64 -1.30
CA SER A 193 8.11 -3.18 -2.60
C SER A 193 9.22 -2.13 -2.46
N GLY A 194 9.17 -1.29 -1.42
CA GLY A 194 10.21 -0.33 -1.08
C GLY A 194 11.54 -0.98 -0.73
N LEU A 195 11.51 -2.06 0.06
CA LEU A 195 12.70 -2.84 0.41
C LEU A 195 13.36 -3.48 -0.83
N VAL A 196 12.54 -3.98 -1.77
CA VAL A 196 13.04 -4.54 -3.04
C VAL A 196 13.65 -3.43 -3.90
N ALA A 197 12.98 -2.28 -4.00
CA ALA A 197 13.45 -1.12 -4.75
C ALA A 197 14.78 -0.56 -4.20
N GLN A 198 14.93 -0.55 -2.88
CA GLN A 198 16.17 -0.21 -2.20
C GLN A 198 17.32 -1.11 -2.66
N ALA A 199 17.13 -2.43 -2.62
CA ALA A 199 18.14 -3.37 -3.11
C ALA A 199 18.45 -3.19 -4.59
N GLY A 200 17.46 -2.83 -5.41
CA GLY A 200 17.66 -2.49 -6.82
C GLY A 200 18.59 -1.29 -7.00
N CYS A 201 18.37 -0.21 -6.24
CA CYS A 201 19.21 0.98 -6.27
C CYS A 201 20.62 0.69 -5.76
N GLU A 202 20.75 -0.04 -4.65
CA GLU A 202 22.07 -0.42 -4.13
C GLU A 202 22.81 -1.39 -5.08
N GLY A 203 22.10 -2.31 -5.74
CA GLY A 203 22.65 -3.22 -6.74
C GLY A 203 23.17 -2.47 -7.96
N THR A 204 22.41 -1.49 -8.46
CA THR A 204 22.81 -0.59 -9.55
C THR A 204 24.04 0.25 -9.18
N ALA A 205 24.11 0.75 -7.94
CA ALA A 205 25.25 1.53 -7.47
C ALA A 205 26.53 0.68 -7.34
N ARG A 206 26.40 -0.59 -6.92
CA ARG A 206 27.55 -1.51 -6.75
C ARG A 206 28.05 -2.05 -8.09
N ASN A 207 27.14 -2.49 -8.96
CA ASN A 207 27.47 -3.11 -10.25
C ASN A 207 26.74 -2.39 -11.40
N PRO A 208 27.25 -1.23 -11.85
CA PRO A 208 26.66 -0.41 -12.92
C PRO A 208 26.36 -1.15 -14.23
N GLU A 209 27.21 -2.10 -14.59
CA GLU A 209 27.09 -2.92 -15.81
C GLU A 209 25.88 -3.85 -15.76
N GLN A 210 25.46 -4.23 -14.56
CA GLN A 210 24.35 -5.15 -14.32
C GLN A 210 23.07 -4.46 -13.84
N ALA A 211 22.98 -3.14 -14.01
CA ALA A 211 21.80 -2.36 -13.65
C ALA A 211 20.51 -2.95 -14.23
N LYS A 212 20.54 -3.39 -15.50
CA LYS A 212 19.36 -4.00 -16.15
C LYS A 212 18.91 -5.30 -15.46
N ALA A 213 19.85 -6.14 -15.03
CA ALA A 213 19.54 -7.37 -14.30
C ALA A 213 18.96 -7.05 -12.91
N ALA A 214 19.49 -6.02 -12.23
CA ALA A 214 18.96 -5.53 -10.96
C ALA A 214 17.52 -5.04 -11.11
N THR A 215 17.23 -4.19 -12.10
CA THR A 215 15.88 -3.66 -12.36
C THR A 215 14.90 -4.78 -12.75
N ASN A 216 15.27 -5.70 -13.63
CA ASN A 216 14.39 -6.80 -14.01
C ASN A 216 14.02 -7.71 -12.82
N THR A 217 15.01 -8.04 -12.00
CA THR A 217 14.78 -8.84 -10.79
C THR A 217 13.94 -8.08 -9.77
N MET A 218 14.18 -6.77 -9.63
CA MET A 218 13.40 -5.89 -8.75
C MET A 218 11.93 -5.89 -9.15
N LEU A 219 11.63 -5.70 -10.44
CA LEU A 219 10.26 -5.72 -10.95
C LEU A 219 9.59 -7.08 -10.77
N LEU A 220 10.32 -8.18 -11.02
CA LEU A 220 9.81 -9.53 -10.76
C LEU A 220 9.45 -9.71 -9.28
N GLY A 221 10.35 -9.32 -8.38
CA GLY A 221 10.14 -9.43 -6.94
C GLY A 221 8.98 -8.57 -6.42
N GLN A 222 8.90 -7.32 -6.90
CA GLN A 222 7.80 -6.42 -6.58
C GLN A 222 6.47 -6.96 -7.12
N ALA A 223 6.43 -7.51 -8.34
CA ALA A 223 5.22 -8.09 -8.91
C ALA A 223 4.63 -9.21 -8.05
N ILE A 224 5.48 -10.06 -7.46
CA ILE A 224 5.04 -11.13 -6.56
C ILE A 224 4.58 -10.55 -5.22
N ALA A 225 5.34 -9.61 -4.64
CA ALA A 225 4.98 -8.96 -3.37
C ALA A 225 3.65 -8.19 -3.45
N GLN A 226 3.27 -7.73 -4.64
CA GLN A 226 2.02 -7.00 -4.88
C GLN A 226 0.76 -7.86 -4.90
N THR A 227 0.90 -9.19 -5.02
CA THR A 227 -0.26 -10.09 -5.13
C THR A 227 -1.19 -9.99 -3.92
N THR A 228 -0.67 -9.71 -2.72
CA THR A 228 -1.52 -9.62 -1.52
C THR A 228 -2.36 -8.34 -1.47
N ALA A 229 -1.90 -7.25 -2.08
CA ALA A 229 -2.74 -6.06 -2.30
C ALA A 229 -3.90 -6.38 -3.25
N ILE A 230 -3.66 -7.23 -4.25
CA ILE A 230 -4.71 -7.70 -5.18
C ILE A 230 -5.73 -8.59 -4.45
N TYR A 231 -5.33 -9.40 -3.47
CA TYR A 231 -6.29 -10.18 -2.66
C TYR A 231 -7.26 -9.26 -1.89
N GLY A 232 -6.72 -8.22 -1.23
CA GLY A 232 -7.53 -7.22 -0.54
C GLY A 232 -8.47 -6.48 -1.50
N LEU A 233 -7.95 -6.07 -2.66
CA LEU A 233 -8.71 -5.41 -3.73
C LEU A 233 -9.86 -6.30 -4.23
N LEU A 234 -9.59 -7.57 -4.51
CA LEU A 234 -10.58 -8.55 -4.95
C LEU A 234 -11.72 -8.69 -3.95
N VAL A 235 -11.40 -8.86 -2.66
CA VAL A 235 -12.40 -8.98 -1.61
C VAL A 235 -13.21 -7.69 -1.46
N SER A 236 -12.58 -6.52 -1.56
CA SER A 236 -13.30 -5.24 -1.58
C SER A 236 -14.29 -5.15 -2.74
N PHE A 237 -13.88 -5.53 -3.96
CA PHE A 237 -14.78 -5.57 -5.12
C PHE A 237 -15.97 -6.51 -4.87
N ILE A 238 -15.73 -7.71 -4.35
CA ILE A 238 -16.78 -8.67 -4.06
C ILE A 238 -17.77 -8.08 -3.03
N LEU A 239 -17.28 -7.53 -1.92
CA LEU A 239 -18.13 -6.96 -0.87
C LEU A 239 -18.91 -5.71 -1.31
N ILE A 240 -18.35 -4.89 -2.22
CA ILE A 240 -19.02 -3.69 -2.74
C ILE A 240 -20.09 -4.04 -3.77
N PHE A 241 -19.81 -4.97 -4.69
CA PHE A 241 -20.69 -5.20 -5.84
C PHE A 241 -21.65 -6.37 -5.66
N LYS A 242 -21.39 -7.31 -4.74
CA LYS A 242 -22.34 -8.39 -4.43
C LYS A 242 -23.51 -7.87 -3.60
N SER A 243 -24.73 -8.24 -3.98
CA SER A 243 -25.93 -8.01 -3.18
C SER A 243 -26.12 -9.12 -2.15
N PHE A 244 -26.47 -8.75 -0.92
CA PHE A 244 -26.76 -9.67 0.16
C PHE A 244 -28.24 -9.54 0.55
N PRO A 245 -28.97 -10.65 0.75
CA PRO A 245 -30.36 -10.60 1.20
C PRO A 245 -30.45 -9.99 2.60
N ALA A 246 -31.60 -9.38 2.91
CA ALA A 246 -31.84 -8.84 4.25
C ALA A 246 -31.79 -9.97 5.29
N SER A 247 -31.06 -9.74 6.37
CA SER A 247 -30.93 -10.70 7.46
C SER A 247 -30.88 -9.99 8.80
N ASP A 248 -31.74 -10.44 9.72
CA ASP A 248 -31.74 -10.02 11.12
C ASP A 248 -30.72 -10.78 11.97
N LEU A 249 -30.14 -11.85 11.42
CA LEU A 249 -29.07 -12.59 12.08
C LEU A 249 -27.79 -11.76 12.09
N LEU A 250 -27.10 -11.76 13.24
CA LEU A 250 -25.80 -11.11 13.39
C LEU A 250 -24.68 -11.89 12.67
N ALA A 251 -24.85 -13.19 12.46
CA ALA A 251 -23.79 -14.05 11.90
C ALA A 251 -23.35 -13.63 10.49
N PRO A 252 -24.26 -13.40 9.50
CA PRO A 252 -23.85 -12.93 8.17
C PRO A 252 -23.16 -11.56 8.23
N THR A 253 -23.67 -10.65 9.06
CA THR A 253 -23.14 -9.30 9.22
C THR A 253 -21.71 -9.32 9.76
N VAL A 254 -21.47 -10.06 10.85
CA VAL A 254 -20.12 -10.21 11.41
C VAL A 254 -19.23 -10.97 10.43
N GLY A 255 -19.75 -11.99 9.73
CA GLY A 255 -19.03 -12.74 8.69
C GLY A 255 -18.44 -11.84 7.60
N LEU A 256 -19.24 -10.93 7.03
CA LEU A 256 -18.79 -10.02 5.97
C LEU A 256 -17.74 -8.99 6.46
N LEU A 257 -17.89 -8.47 7.68
CA LEU A 257 -16.88 -7.60 8.28
C LEU A 257 -15.57 -8.36 8.54
N SER A 258 -15.69 -9.55 9.14
CA SER A 258 -14.55 -10.45 9.42
C SER A 258 -13.84 -10.89 8.15
N ALA A 259 -14.55 -11.09 7.04
CA ALA A 259 -13.95 -11.42 5.76
C ALA A 259 -12.98 -10.33 5.30
N GLY A 260 -13.37 -9.06 5.42
CA GLY A 260 -12.52 -7.93 5.07
C GLY A 260 -11.31 -7.76 5.99
N ILE A 261 -11.52 -7.88 7.31
CA ILE A 261 -10.43 -7.81 8.30
C ILE A 261 -9.43 -8.95 8.10
N CYS A 262 -9.92 -10.17 7.86
CA CYS A 262 -9.10 -11.37 7.70
C CYS A 262 -8.10 -11.23 6.55
N VAL A 263 -8.57 -10.90 5.34
CA VAL A 263 -7.68 -10.70 4.19
C VAL A 263 -6.80 -9.46 4.36
N GLY A 264 -7.34 -8.38 4.93
CA GLY A 264 -6.62 -7.13 5.13
C GLY A 264 -5.38 -7.31 6.02
N ILE A 265 -5.55 -7.89 7.20
CA ILE A 265 -4.44 -8.16 8.13
C ILE A 265 -3.56 -9.29 7.59
N GLY A 266 -4.17 -10.36 7.05
CA GLY A 266 -3.47 -11.53 6.53
C GLY A 266 -2.53 -11.24 5.36
N ALA A 267 -2.79 -10.17 4.61
CA ALA A 267 -1.96 -9.72 3.47
C ALA A 267 -0.68 -8.96 3.88
N ILE A 268 -0.59 -8.43 5.10
CA ILE A 268 0.53 -7.60 5.55
C ILE A 268 1.84 -8.42 5.60
N GLY A 269 1.79 -9.55 6.28
CA GLY A 269 2.96 -10.42 6.49
C GLY A 269 3.58 -10.93 5.19
N PRO A 270 2.81 -11.61 4.31
CA PRO A 270 3.30 -12.08 3.02
C PRO A 270 3.88 -10.98 2.14
N GLY A 271 3.22 -9.81 2.06
CA GLY A 271 3.71 -8.68 1.27
C GLY A 271 5.13 -8.24 1.68
N ILE A 272 5.44 -8.29 2.98
CA ILE A 272 6.79 -8.01 3.51
C ILE A 272 7.72 -9.23 3.31
N GLY A 273 7.25 -10.43 3.61
CA GLY A 273 8.05 -11.67 3.55
C GLY A 273 8.55 -12.00 2.15
N VAL A 274 7.68 -11.91 1.14
CA VAL A 274 8.04 -12.05 -0.28
C VAL A 274 9.06 -10.99 -0.68
N ALA A 275 8.84 -9.75 -0.26
CA ALA A 275 9.76 -8.66 -0.54
C ALA A 275 11.14 -8.88 0.09
N MET A 276 11.25 -9.51 1.27
CA MET A 276 12.54 -9.86 1.85
C MET A 276 13.30 -10.90 1.03
N ALA A 277 12.60 -11.93 0.51
CA ALA A 277 13.19 -12.91 -0.39
C ALA A 277 13.65 -12.24 -1.70
N ALA A 278 12.81 -11.41 -2.29
CA ALA A 278 13.11 -10.63 -3.49
C ALA A 278 14.29 -9.67 -3.29
N ARG A 279 14.32 -8.92 -2.19
CA ARG A 279 15.42 -8.02 -1.82
C ARG A 279 16.76 -8.74 -1.86
N SER A 280 16.82 -9.95 -1.32
CA SER A 280 18.04 -10.75 -1.27
C SER A 280 18.47 -11.21 -2.67
N ALA A 281 17.52 -11.64 -3.51
CA ALA A 281 17.78 -12.00 -4.89
C ALA A 281 18.29 -10.81 -5.72
N VAL A 282 17.63 -9.65 -5.61
CA VAL A 282 18.04 -8.39 -6.28
C VAL A 282 19.44 -7.96 -5.86
N ALA A 283 19.83 -8.20 -4.60
CA ALA A 283 21.17 -7.87 -4.13
C ALA A 283 22.24 -8.81 -4.73
N TRP A 284 21.94 -10.09 -4.96
CA TRP A 284 22.94 -11.10 -5.31
C TRP A 284 23.01 -11.45 -6.79
N ILE A 285 21.91 -11.35 -7.54
CA ILE A 285 21.92 -11.60 -8.99
C ILE A 285 22.92 -10.70 -9.73
N PRO A 286 22.99 -9.38 -9.47
CA PRO A 286 23.98 -8.51 -10.08
C PRO A 286 25.43 -8.85 -9.69
N ARG A 287 25.66 -9.64 -8.64
CA ARG A 287 27.00 -10.02 -8.16
C ARG A 287 27.45 -11.35 -8.75
N ASN A 288 26.53 -12.29 -8.98
CA ASN A 288 26.81 -13.63 -9.48
C ASN A 288 25.89 -14.00 -10.66
N PRO A 289 26.15 -13.47 -11.88
CA PRO A 289 25.28 -13.71 -13.04
C PRO A 289 25.15 -15.18 -13.43
N THR A 290 26.19 -15.96 -13.16
CA THR A 290 26.30 -17.38 -13.53
C THR A 290 25.27 -18.26 -12.84
N ILE A 291 24.81 -17.88 -11.64
CA ILE A 291 23.83 -18.63 -10.83
C ILE A 291 22.47 -17.91 -10.73
N THR A 292 22.17 -17.02 -11.68
CA THR A 292 20.92 -16.23 -11.68
C THR A 292 19.68 -17.12 -11.59
N ASN A 293 19.66 -18.23 -12.34
CA ASN A 293 18.53 -19.15 -12.36
C ASN A 293 18.31 -19.82 -10.99
N ASP A 294 19.38 -20.16 -10.27
CA ASP A 294 19.28 -20.78 -8.95
C ASP A 294 18.78 -19.77 -7.92
N LEU A 295 19.29 -18.53 -7.96
CA LEU A 295 18.83 -17.44 -7.10
C LEU A 295 17.35 -17.11 -7.33
N ILE A 296 16.91 -17.05 -8.59
CA ILE A 296 15.50 -16.84 -8.93
C ILE A 296 14.66 -18.02 -8.41
N ARG A 297 15.09 -19.26 -8.59
CA ARG A 297 14.37 -20.44 -8.06
C ARG A 297 14.23 -20.38 -6.55
N THR A 298 15.32 -20.10 -5.82
CA THR A 298 15.28 -19.95 -4.35
C THR A 298 14.33 -18.83 -3.92
N MET A 299 14.39 -17.68 -4.61
CA MET A 299 13.47 -16.56 -4.37
C MET A 299 12.02 -16.96 -4.59
N LEU A 300 11.69 -17.59 -5.72
CA LEU A 300 10.33 -17.97 -6.08
C LEU A 300 9.75 -19.02 -5.12
N ILE A 301 10.54 -20.02 -4.73
CA ILE A 301 10.11 -21.04 -3.77
C ILE A 301 9.87 -20.42 -2.40
N GLY A 302 10.81 -19.60 -1.92
CA GLY A 302 10.66 -18.90 -0.63
C GLY A 302 9.45 -17.95 -0.63
N ALA A 303 9.23 -17.22 -1.73
CA ALA A 303 8.08 -16.35 -1.91
C ALA A 303 6.77 -17.15 -1.91
N ALA A 304 6.70 -18.28 -2.62
CA ALA A 304 5.50 -19.13 -2.65
C ALA A 304 5.14 -19.68 -1.26
N VAL A 305 6.14 -20.05 -0.46
CA VAL A 305 5.90 -20.51 0.92
C VAL A 305 5.40 -19.36 1.80
N ALA A 306 6.00 -18.17 1.71
CA ALA A 306 5.54 -16.99 2.46
C ALA A 306 4.10 -16.57 2.07
N GLU A 307 3.78 -16.62 0.78
CA GLU A 307 2.46 -16.30 0.22
C GLU A 307 1.34 -17.21 0.74
N SER A 308 1.64 -18.46 1.11
CA SER A 308 0.62 -19.43 1.55
C SER A 308 -0.29 -18.89 2.67
N THR A 309 0.26 -18.13 3.61
CA THR A 309 -0.53 -17.52 4.71
C THR A 309 -1.51 -16.44 4.22
N GLY A 310 -1.16 -15.70 3.16
CA GLY A 310 -2.06 -14.76 2.50
C GLY A 310 -3.18 -15.48 1.74
N ILE A 311 -2.86 -16.60 1.10
CA ILE A 311 -3.85 -17.48 0.46
C ILE A 311 -4.81 -18.06 1.50
N TYR A 312 -4.33 -18.50 2.68
CA TYR A 312 -5.21 -18.99 3.74
C TYR A 312 -6.20 -17.92 4.21
N ALA A 313 -5.74 -16.68 4.41
CA ALA A 313 -6.59 -15.55 4.76
C ALA A 313 -7.62 -15.24 3.66
N LEU A 314 -7.21 -15.28 2.39
CA LEU A 314 -8.12 -15.13 1.24
C LEU A 314 -9.18 -16.24 1.22
N VAL A 315 -8.79 -17.51 1.41
CA VAL A 315 -9.72 -18.64 1.43
C VAL A 315 -10.74 -18.49 2.54
N ILE A 316 -10.32 -18.16 3.76
CA ILE A 316 -11.25 -17.94 4.89
C ILE A 316 -12.17 -16.74 4.60
N SER A 317 -11.65 -15.65 4.03
CA SER A 317 -12.45 -14.51 3.62
C SER A 317 -13.53 -14.90 2.59
N LEU A 318 -13.18 -15.69 1.57
CA LEU A 318 -14.13 -16.18 0.57
C LEU A 318 -15.17 -17.13 1.18
N VAL A 319 -14.77 -18.01 2.10
CA VAL A 319 -15.71 -18.89 2.83
C VAL A 319 -16.73 -18.06 3.62
N LEU A 320 -16.27 -17.01 4.32
CA LEU A 320 -17.13 -16.09 5.06
C LEU A 320 -18.08 -15.27 4.17
N ILE A 321 -17.79 -15.12 2.87
CA ILE A 321 -18.62 -14.35 1.93
C ILE A 321 -19.63 -15.24 1.20
N PHE A 322 -19.25 -16.48 0.86
CA PHE A 322 -20.01 -17.33 -0.05
C PHE A 322 -20.66 -18.55 0.60
N VAL A 323 -20.16 -18.98 1.76
CA VAL A 323 -20.62 -20.21 2.43
C VAL A 323 -21.39 -19.90 3.70
N VAL A 324 -20.92 -18.92 4.48
CA VAL A 324 -21.52 -18.46 5.73
C VAL A 324 -22.46 -17.28 5.47
#